data_AF-A0A816FTA2-F1
#
_entry.id   AF-A0A816FTA2-F1
#
_cell.length_a   1.000
_cell.length_b   1.000
_cell.length_c   1.000
_cell.angle_alpha   90.00
_cell.angle_beta   90.00
_cell.angle_gamma   90.00
#
_symmetry.space_group_name_H-M   'P 1'
#
loop_
_entity.id
_entity.type
_entity.pdbx_description
1 polymer ?
#
loop_
_entity_poly.entity_id
_entity_poly.type
_entity_poly.pdbx_seq_one_letter_code
_entity_poly.pdbx_strand_id
1 'polypeptide(L)'
;MSVSQIISIGRIQLFFILILLSNIRSSHQTVYSCSSNALCGCSTNSATVTRIVGGENAAPATWSWAVSLRIGTGTLCGGSIISNSWVITAAHCIISQTPSQ
;
A
#
# COMPACT_ATOMS: atom_id res chain seq x y z
N MET A 1 9.14 46.67 23.86
CA MET A 1 9.44 45.34 23.29
C MET A 1 10.57 45.54 22.29
N SER A 2 11.80 45.17 22.63
CA SER A 2 13.00 45.54 21.85
C SER A 2 13.10 44.75 20.54
N VAL A 3 13.60 45.35 19.46
CA VAL A 3 13.84 44.72 18.14
C VAL A 3 14.71 43.47 18.27
N SER A 4 15.60 43.42 19.26
CA SER A 4 16.42 42.24 19.57
C SER A 4 15.61 41.04 20.08
N GLN A 5 14.49 41.26 20.76
CA GLN A 5 13.58 40.19 21.21
C GLN A 5 12.81 39.58 20.03
N ILE A 6 12.43 40.39 19.04
CA ILE A 6 11.73 39.95 17.82
C ILE A 6 12.64 39.08 16.94
N ILE A 7 13.91 39.48 16.78
CA ILE A 7 14.92 38.71 16.03
C ILE A 7 15.21 37.35 16.71
N SER A 8 15.25 37.33 18.05
CA SER A 8 15.48 36.11 18.84
C SER A 8 14.30 35.13 18.75
N ILE A 9 13.05 35.63 18.86
CA ILE A 9 11.83 34.83 18.68
C ILE A 9 11.76 34.26 17.26
N GLY A 10 12.15 35.04 16.23
CA GLY A 10 12.23 34.57 14.85
C GLY A 10 13.24 33.43 14.67
N ARG A 11 14.39 33.49 15.34
CA ARG A 11 15.40 32.41 15.34
C ARG A 11 14.92 31.14 16.07
N ILE A 12 14.23 31.30 17.19
CA ILE A 12 13.65 30.18 17.95
C ILE A 12 12.53 29.51 17.14
N GLN A 13 11.62 30.29 16.55
CA GLN A 13 10.57 29.81 15.65
C GLN A 13 11.16 29.07 14.45
N LEU A 14 12.21 29.62 13.82
CA LEU A 14 12.91 28.97 12.71
C LEU A 14 13.57 27.66 13.13
N PHE A 15 14.17 27.59 14.32
CA PHE A 15 14.77 26.36 14.86
C PHE A 15 13.73 25.27 15.13
N PHE A 16 12.58 25.63 15.72
CA PHE A 16 11.46 24.69 15.90
C PHE A 16 10.88 24.22 14.56
N ILE A 17 10.76 25.11 13.56
CA ILE A 17 10.34 24.74 12.20
C ILE A 17 11.35 23.76 11.58
N LEU A 18 12.67 24.01 11.69
CA LEU A 18 13.69 23.11 11.17
C LEU A 18 13.69 21.74 11.88
N ILE A 19 13.45 21.69 13.19
CA ILE A 19 13.28 20.44 13.94
C ILE A 19 12.01 19.69 13.51
N LEU A 20 10.90 20.40 13.30
CA LEU A 20 9.66 19.80 12.82
C LEU A 20 9.86 19.23 11.41
N LEU A 21 10.52 19.96 10.51
CA LEU A 21 10.83 19.53 9.15
C LEU A 21 11.83 18.35 9.12
N SER A 22 12.81 18.30 10.03
CA SER A 22 13.79 17.21 10.09
C SER A 22 13.21 15.89 10.61
N ASN A 23 12.11 15.94 11.37
CA ASN A 23 11.35 14.77 11.82
C ASN A 23 10.28 14.30 10.83
N ILE A 24 10.12 14.97 9.68
CA ILE A 24 9.26 14.49 8.60
C ILE A 24 9.96 13.29 7.93
N ARG A 25 9.60 12.08 8.36
CA ARG A 25 10.00 10.86 7.68
C ARG A 25 9.23 10.76 6.37
N SER A 26 9.93 10.87 5.24
CA SER A 26 9.36 10.56 3.92
C SER A 26 8.87 9.12 3.93
N SER A 27 7.56 8.90 3.82
CA SER A 27 7.02 7.57 3.59
C SER A 27 7.41 7.17 2.17
N HIS A 28 8.13 6.06 2.04
CA HIS A 28 8.39 5.48 0.73
C HIS A 28 7.05 4.99 0.17
N GLN A 29 6.38 5.82 -0.64
CA GLN A 29 5.26 5.39 -1.48
C GLN A 29 5.85 4.75 -2.72
N THR A 30 5.55 3.48 -2.94
CA THR A 30 5.93 2.79 -4.16
C THR A 30 4.82 3.01 -5.17
N VAL A 31 5.11 3.72 -6.26
CA VAL A 31 4.19 3.85 -7.39
C VAL A 31 4.30 2.59 -8.25
N TYR A 32 3.23 1.81 -8.32
CA TYR A 32 3.06 0.74 -9.29
C TYR A 32 2.48 1.33 -10.57
N SER A 33 3.34 1.62 -11.54
CA SER A 33 2.94 2.10 -12.86
C SER A 33 2.49 0.93 -13.74
N CYS A 34 1.32 1.06 -14.35
CA CYS A 34 0.87 0.11 -15.34
C CYS A 34 1.16 0.58 -16.78
N SER A 35 1.72 -0.30 -17.60
CA SER A 35 1.85 -0.14 -19.05
C SER A 35 0.72 -0.83 -19.78
N SER A 36 0.09 -0.16 -20.75
CA SER A 36 -0.96 -0.73 -21.60
C SER A 36 -0.49 -1.93 -22.44
N ASN A 37 0.83 -2.10 -22.61
CA ASN A 37 1.43 -3.21 -23.35
C ASN A 37 1.88 -4.37 -22.44
N ALA A 38 1.64 -4.29 -21.14
CA ALA A 38 2.00 -5.36 -20.23
C ALA A 38 1.11 -6.58 -20.45
N LEU A 39 1.71 -7.76 -20.62
CA LEU A 39 0.99 -9.03 -20.76
C LEU A 39 0.34 -9.46 -19.43
N CYS A 40 0.97 -9.14 -18.29
CA CYS A 40 0.50 -9.49 -16.95
C CYS A 40 1.01 -8.48 -15.90
N GLY A 41 0.52 -8.60 -14.67
CA GLY A 41 0.96 -7.77 -13.54
C GLY A 41 0.50 -6.31 -13.59
N CYS A 42 -0.51 -6.02 -14.41
CA CYS A 42 -0.96 -4.67 -14.72
C CYS A 42 -2.48 -4.56 -14.60
N SER A 43 -2.98 -3.45 -14.08
CA SER A 43 -4.41 -3.11 -14.11
C SER A 43 -4.64 -1.79 -14.83
N THR A 44 -5.89 -1.42 -15.10
CA THR A 44 -6.22 -0.20 -15.85
C THR A 44 -5.70 1.09 -15.20
N ASN A 45 -5.34 1.06 -13.91
CA ASN A 45 -4.92 2.24 -13.15
C ASN A 45 -3.57 2.01 -12.47
N SER A 46 -2.68 3.00 -12.55
CA SER A 46 -1.50 3.05 -11.69
C SER A 46 -1.92 3.18 -10.23
N ALA A 47 -1.22 2.47 -9.34
CA ALA A 47 -1.55 2.41 -7.93
C ALA A 47 -0.38 2.91 -7.09
N THR A 48 -0.65 3.77 -6.11
CA THR A 48 0.39 4.18 -5.17
C THR A 48 0.24 3.40 -3.87
N VAL A 49 1.25 2.61 -3.53
CA VAL A 49 1.20 1.68 -2.41
C VAL A 49 2.07 2.18 -1.27
N THR A 50 1.45 2.25 -0.11
CA THR A 50 2.11 2.40 1.18
C THR A 50 2.16 1.05 1.89
N ARG A 51 2.89 0.98 3.00
CA ARG A 51 2.85 -0.20 3.88
C ARG A 51 1.41 -0.45 4.33
N ILE A 52 0.92 -1.67 4.14
CA ILE A 52 -0.43 -2.08 4.54
C ILE A 52 -0.46 -2.35 6.05
N VAL A 53 -0.66 -1.31 6.86
CA VAL A 53 -0.98 -1.41 8.29
C VAL A 53 -2.25 -0.61 8.52
N GLY A 54 -3.37 -1.29 8.77
CA GLY A 54 -4.69 -0.66 8.82
C GLY A 54 -5.08 0.05 7.52
N GLY A 55 -4.62 -0.50 6.38
CA GLY A 55 -4.70 0.13 5.06
C GLY A 55 -6.11 0.47 4.58
N GLU A 56 -6.21 0.91 3.33
CA GLU A 56 -7.47 1.38 2.75
C GLU A 56 -8.05 0.40 1.73
N ASN A 57 -9.34 0.55 1.45
CA ASN A 57 -9.99 -0.20 0.38
C ASN A 57 -9.39 0.20 -0.96
N ALA A 58 -8.88 -0.79 -1.71
CA ALA A 58 -8.41 -0.56 -3.07
C ALA A 58 -9.59 -0.19 -3.98
N ALA A 59 -9.34 0.70 -4.94
CA ALA A 59 -10.29 0.94 -6.02
C ALA A 59 -10.57 -0.38 -6.78
N PRO A 60 -11.77 -0.55 -7.36
CA PRO A 60 -12.07 -1.74 -8.14
C PRO A 60 -11.03 -2.00 -9.24
N ALA A 61 -10.69 -3.27 -9.43
CA ALA A 61 -9.73 -3.77 -10.41
C ALA A 61 -8.27 -3.30 -10.24
N THR A 62 -7.90 -2.49 -9.25
CA THR A 62 -6.50 -2.05 -9.02
C THR A 62 -5.53 -3.24 -8.97
N TRP A 63 -5.93 -4.33 -8.33
CA TRP A 63 -5.18 -5.58 -8.23
C TRP A 63 -5.93 -6.68 -8.98
N SER A 64 -6.06 -6.54 -10.30
CA SER A 64 -6.93 -7.39 -11.15
C SER A 64 -6.63 -8.90 -11.07
N TRP A 65 -5.45 -9.30 -10.63
CA TRP A 65 -5.09 -10.71 -10.43
C TRP A 65 -5.52 -11.28 -9.08
N ALA A 66 -5.90 -10.44 -8.10
CA ALA A 66 -6.28 -10.89 -6.76
C ALA A 66 -7.62 -11.64 -6.81
N VAL A 67 -7.68 -12.81 -6.18
CA VAL A 67 -8.89 -13.64 -6.13
C VAL A 67 -9.19 -14.11 -4.71
N SER A 68 -10.48 -14.37 -4.46
CA SER A 68 -10.98 -15.01 -3.24
C SER A 68 -11.31 -16.47 -3.52
N LEU A 69 -10.68 -17.38 -2.78
CA LEU A 69 -11.01 -18.80 -2.75
C LEU A 69 -12.10 -19.02 -1.72
N ARG A 70 -13.21 -19.64 -2.12
CA ARG A 70 -14.44 -19.71 -1.32
C ARG A 70 -14.88 -21.15 -1.08
N ILE A 71 -15.43 -21.40 0.10
CA ILE A 71 -16.14 -22.63 0.46
C ILE A 71 -17.54 -22.23 0.90
N GLY A 72 -18.57 -22.73 0.20
CA GLY A 72 -19.94 -22.26 0.37
C GLY A 72 -20.03 -20.75 0.12
N THR A 73 -20.55 -20.01 1.10
CA THR A 73 -20.67 -18.54 1.03
C THR A 73 -19.44 -17.80 1.58
N GLY A 74 -18.54 -18.48 2.30
CA GLY A 74 -17.39 -17.87 2.97
C GLY A 74 -16.13 -17.77 2.11
N THR A 75 -15.28 -16.77 2.38
CA THR A 75 -13.91 -16.71 1.85
C THR A 75 -13.00 -17.50 2.77
N LEU A 76 -12.25 -18.44 2.20
CA LEU A 76 -11.26 -19.25 2.90
C LEU A 76 -9.86 -18.61 2.81
N CYS A 77 -9.41 -18.32 1.59
CA CYS A 77 -8.05 -17.86 1.31
C CYS A 77 -8.02 -16.87 0.14
N GLY A 78 -6.86 -16.24 -0.04
CA GLY A 78 -6.55 -15.50 -1.27
C GLY A 78 -5.85 -16.36 -2.32
N GLY A 79 -5.66 -15.79 -3.51
CA GLY A 79 -4.84 -16.34 -4.57
C GLY A 79 -4.48 -15.29 -5.61
N SER A 80 -3.78 -15.70 -6.67
CA SER A 80 -3.47 -14.84 -7.81
C SER A 80 -3.69 -15.56 -9.14
N ILE A 81 -4.33 -14.91 -10.09
CA ILE A 81 -4.46 -15.40 -11.47
C ILE A 81 -3.09 -15.33 -12.14
N ILE A 82 -2.62 -16.46 -12.65
CA ILE A 82 -1.33 -16.55 -13.38
C ILE A 82 -1.52 -16.84 -14.86
N SER A 83 -2.71 -17.31 -15.26
CA SER A 83 -3.12 -17.46 -16.66
C SER A 83 -4.64 -17.66 -16.75
N ASN A 84 -5.18 -17.81 -17.97
CA ASN A 84 -6.60 -17.94 -18.26
C ASN A 84 -7.33 -19.05 -17.50
N SER A 85 -6.62 -20.07 -17.01
CA SER A 85 -7.23 -21.22 -16.31
C SER A 85 -6.50 -21.62 -15.05
N TRP A 86 -5.53 -20.83 -14.59
CA TRP A 86 -4.70 -21.18 -13.44
C TRP A 86 -4.63 -20.05 -12.42
N VAL A 87 -4.91 -20.42 -11.17
CA VAL A 87 -4.73 -19.59 -9.98
C VAL A 87 -3.65 -20.23 -9.12
N ILE A 88 -2.70 -19.43 -8.64
CA ILE A 88 -1.75 -19.82 -7.61
C ILE A 88 -2.28 -19.44 -6.23
N THR A 89 -2.06 -20.31 -5.24
CA THR A 89 -2.40 -20.10 -3.83
C THR A 89 -1.44 -20.89 -2.94
N ALA A 90 -1.60 -20.76 -1.63
CA ALA A 90 -0.82 -21.53 -0.67
C ALA A 90 -1.39 -22.95 -0.51
N ALA A 91 -0.52 -23.96 -0.42
CA ALA A 91 -0.93 -25.37 -0.36
C ALA A 91 -1.88 -25.69 0.81
N HIS A 92 -1.66 -25.06 1.97
CA HIS A 92 -2.48 -25.24 3.17
C HIS A 92 -3.94 -24.76 2.98
N CYS A 93 -4.19 -23.82 2.06
CA CYS A 93 -5.55 -23.43 1.69
C CYS A 93 -6.35 -24.54 1.01
N ILE A 94 -5.67 -25.55 0.44
CA ILE A 94 -6.31 -26.65 -0.28
C ILE A 94 -6.28 -27.95 0.53
N ILE A 95 -5.13 -28.28 1.12
CA ILE A 95 -4.92 -29.57 1.79
C ILE A 95 -5.59 -29.60 3.16
N SER A 96 -5.41 -28.54 3.97
CA SER A 96 -5.99 -28.47 5.32
C SER A 96 -7.19 -27.53 5.41
N GLN A 97 -7.41 -26.68 4.40
CA GLN A 97 -8.44 -25.64 4.40
C GLN A 97 -8.38 -24.78 5.68
N THR A 98 -7.17 -24.57 6.18
CA THR A 98 -6.90 -23.65 7.28
C THR A 98 -6.15 -22.49 6.67
N PRO A 99 -6.45 -21.23 7.01
CA PRO A 99 -5.52 -20.13 6.77
C PRO A 99 -4.45 -20.24 7.87
N SER A 100 -3.19 -20.47 7.50
CA SER A 100 -2.10 -20.41 8.47
C SER A 100 -1.82 -18.93 8.73
N GLN A 101 -2.28 -18.43 9.88
CA GLN A 101 -1.62 -17.30 10.51
C GLN A 101 -0.32 -17.79 11.14
#